data_AF-A0A1V5R7E8-F1
#
_entry.id   AF-A0A1V5R7E8-F1
#
_cell.length_a   1.000
_cell.length_b   1.000
_cell.length_c   1.000
_cell.angle_alpha   90.00
_cell.angle_beta   90.00
_cell.angle_gamma   90.00
#
_symmetry.space_group_name_H-M   'P 1'
#
loop_
_entity.id
_entity.type
_entity.pdbx_description
1 polymer ?
#
loop_
_entity_poly.entity_id
_entity_poly.type
_entity_poly.pdbx_seq_one_letter_code
_entity_poly.pdbx_strand_id
1 'polypeptide(L)'
;MRQDIKPEDLIVTEQDGTRRINHDVLESYGLFNLPKSLMRSALMVYYDNAARQGRTAATTVRTFISLATSITRFPKQVAINFTRGAAYRRNMRMLRRYSR
;
A
#
# COMPACT_ATOMS: atom_id res chain seq x y z
N MET A 1 -23.27 -0.37 -4.59
CA MET A 1 -22.68 -1.69 -4.88
C MET A 1 -21.19 -1.62 -4.54
N ARG A 2 -20.73 -2.31 -3.50
CA ARG A 2 -19.27 -2.51 -3.29
C ARG A 2 -18.88 -3.61 -4.25
N GLN A 3 -18.15 -3.27 -5.31
CA GLN A 3 -17.51 -4.28 -6.13
C GLN A 3 -16.47 -4.99 -5.25
N ASP A 4 -16.51 -6.31 -5.18
CA ASP A 4 -15.48 -7.07 -4.49
C ASP A 4 -14.21 -7.03 -5.35
N ILE A 5 -13.22 -6.27 -4.89
CA ILE A 5 -11.90 -6.21 -5.52
C ILE A 5 -11.25 -7.59 -5.43
N LYS A 6 -10.87 -8.16 -6.57
CA LYS A 6 -10.13 -9.41 -6.56
C LYS A 6 -8.63 -9.14 -6.38
N PRO A 7 -7.88 -10.04 -5.73
CA PRO A 7 -6.44 -9.87 -5.55
C PRO A 7 -5.69 -9.62 -6.86
N GLU A 8 -6.07 -10.30 -7.92
CA GLU A 8 -5.50 -10.20 -9.27
C GLU A 8 -5.71 -8.83 -9.94
N ASP A 9 -6.76 -8.09 -9.57
CA ASP A 9 -6.99 -6.73 -10.08
C ASP A 9 -5.98 -5.75 -9.50
N LEU A 10 -5.50 -6.03 -8.28
CA LEU A 10 -4.59 -5.19 -7.51
C LEU A 10 -3.12 -5.59 -7.65
N ILE A 11 -2.84 -6.90 -7.62
CA ILE A 11 -1.49 -7.47 -7.63
C ILE A 11 -1.32 -8.22 -8.94
N VAL A 12 -0.49 -7.68 -9.83
CA VAL A 12 -0.21 -8.29 -11.12
C VAL A 12 1.15 -8.97 -11.05
N THR A 13 1.20 -10.24 -11.45
CA THR A 13 2.46 -10.97 -11.61
C THR A 13 2.93 -10.80 -13.06
N GLU A 14 4.11 -10.23 -13.24
CA GLU A 14 4.76 -10.08 -14.53
C GLU A 14 5.32 -11.42 -15.04
N GLN A 15 5.69 -11.48 -16.31
CA GLN A 15 6.20 -12.71 -16.96
C GLN A 15 7.48 -13.24 -16.32
N ASP A 16 8.28 -12.38 -15.69
CA ASP A 16 9.50 -12.73 -14.96
C ASP A 16 9.24 -13.19 -13.51
N GLY A 17 7.98 -13.30 -13.10
CA GLY A 17 7.57 -13.68 -11.76
C GLY A 17 7.62 -12.53 -10.74
N THR A 18 8.00 -11.31 -11.15
CA THR A 18 7.93 -10.14 -10.28
C THR A 18 6.48 -9.73 -10.05
N ARG A 19 6.17 -9.25 -8.84
CA ARG A 19 4.83 -8.77 -8.50
C ARG A 19 4.83 -7.26 -8.53
N ARG A 20 3.82 -6.68 -9.16
CA ARG A 20 3.58 -5.23 -9.15
C ARG A 20 2.22 -4.90 -8.57
N ILE A 21 2.08 -3.67 -8.09
CA ILE A 21 0.80 -3.13 -7.64
C ILE A 21 0.17 -2.28 -8.75
N ASN A 22 -1.07 -2.57 -9.10
CA ASN A 22 -1.91 -1.68 -9.91
C ASN A 22 -2.34 -0.48 -9.06
N HIS A 23 -1.56 0.60 -9.15
CA HIS A 23 -1.76 1.76 -8.28
C HIS A 23 -3.06 2.52 -8.59
N ASP A 24 -3.55 2.49 -9.82
CA ASP A 24 -4.78 3.18 -10.20
C ASP A 24 -6.00 2.49 -9.56
N VAL A 25 -6.01 1.15 -9.55
CA VAL A 25 -7.00 0.37 -8.80
C VAL A 25 -6.89 0.65 -7.30
N LEU A 26 -5.67 0.66 -6.74
CA LEU A 26 -5.46 0.95 -5.33
C LEU A 26 -5.96 2.36 -4.93
N GLU A 27 -5.72 3.37 -5.76
CA GLU A 27 -6.17 4.74 -5.51
C GLU A 27 -7.70 4.85 -5.56
N SER A 28 -8.36 4.15 -6.49
CA SER A 28 -9.82 4.16 -6.61
C SER A 28 -10.53 3.50 -5.42
N TYR A 29 -10.00 2.39 -4.89
CA TYR A 29 -10.57 1.68 -3.74
C TYR A 29 -10.14 2.30 -2.41
N GLY A 30 -8.88 2.73 -2.32
CA GLY A 30 -8.23 3.16 -1.08
C GLY A 30 -7.62 1.99 -0.30
N LEU A 31 -6.34 2.10 0.04
CA LEU A 31 -5.57 1.05 0.72
C LEU A 31 -6.23 0.55 2.02
N PHE A 32 -6.77 1.45 2.82
CA PHE A 32 -7.40 1.12 4.12
C PHE A 32 -8.84 0.63 4.00
N ASN A 33 -9.44 0.69 2.80
CA ASN A 33 -10.76 0.12 2.52
C ASN A 33 -10.67 -1.34 2.04
N LEU A 34 -9.47 -1.83 1.75
CA LEU A 34 -9.24 -3.20 1.31
C LEU A 34 -9.48 -4.21 2.45
N PRO A 35 -9.86 -5.45 2.13
CA PRO A 35 -9.79 -6.56 3.08
C PRO A 35 -8.38 -6.66 3.70
N LYS A 36 -8.30 -6.93 5.00
CA LYS A 36 -7.03 -6.93 5.76
C LYS A 36 -5.96 -7.85 5.16
N SER A 37 -6.36 -9.00 4.63
CA SER A 37 -5.46 -9.94 3.93
C SER A 37 -4.90 -9.30 2.66
N LEU A 38 -5.75 -8.72 1.82
CA LEU A 38 -5.35 -8.08 0.57
C LEU A 38 -4.48 -6.84 0.80
N MET A 39 -4.83 -6.00 1.79
CA MET A 39 -4.01 -4.87 2.20
C MET A 39 -2.60 -5.32 2.60
N ARG A 40 -2.48 -6.38 3.41
CA ARG A 40 -1.17 -6.93 3.82
C ARG A 40 -0.37 -7.45 2.63
N SER A 41 -1.01 -8.21 1.74
CA SER A 41 -0.35 -8.70 0.53
C SER A 41 0.17 -7.56 -0.32
N ALA A 42 -0.63 -6.52 -0.55
CA ALA A 42 -0.22 -5.35 -1.33
C ALA A 42 0.97 -4.61 -0.70
N LEU A 43 0.95 -4.43 0.63
CA LEU A 43 2.05 -3.83 1.38
C LEU A 43 3.35 -4.63 1.30
N MET A 44 3.26 -5.97 1.32
CA MET A 44 4.44 -6.83 1.16
C MET A 44 5.05 -6.70 -0.24
N VAL A 45 4.22 -6.59 -1.29
CA VAL A 45 4.74 -6.35 -2.65
C VAL A 45 5.47 -5.01 -2.73
N TYR A 46 4.93 -3.93 -2.13
CA TYR A 46 5.65 -2.66 -2.05
C TYR A 46 7.00 -2.80 -1.34
N TYR A 47 7.06 -3.59 -0.26
CA TYR A 47 8.29 -3.82 0.47
C TYR A 47 9.32 -4.60 -0.36
N ASP A 48 8.88 -5.68 -1.02
CA ASP A 48 9.75 -6.52 -1.87
C ASP A 48 10.36 -5.67 -3.00
N ASN A 49 9.53 -4.86 -3.67
CA ASN A 49 9.98 -3.98 -4.75
C ASN A 49 10.92 -2.89 -4.24
N ALA A 50 10.60 -2.26 -3.10
CA ALA A 50 11.48 -1.30 -2.46
C ALA A 50 12.82 -1.91 -2.01
N ALA A 51 12.83 -3.17 -1.56
CA ALA A 51 14.04 -3.89 -1.19
C ALA A 51 14.99 -4.11 -2.37
N ARG A 52 14.46 -4.37 -3.57
CA ARG A 52 15.26 -4.44 -4.80
C ARG A 52 15.89 -3.08 -5.18
N GLN A 53 15.23 -1.98 -4.83
CA GLN A 53 15.74 -0.62 -5.10
C GLN A 53 16.79 -0.15 -4.07
N GLY A 54 16.90 -0.82 -2.92
CA GLY A 54 17.95 -0.59 -1.93
C GLY A 54 17.46 -0.41 -0.49
N ARG A 55 18.41 -0.39 0.46
CA ARG A 55 18.13 -0.40 1.90
C ARG A 55 17.29 0.79 2.39
N THR A 56 17.53 1.98 1.85
CA THR A 56 16.79 3.19 2.23
C THR A 56 15.33 3.12 1.78
N ALA A 57 15.07 2.61 0.57
CA ALA A 57 13.73 2.39 0.06
C ALA A 57 12.98 1.35 0.90
N ALA A 58 13.60 0.21 1.19
CA ALA A 58 13.03 -0.82 2.07
C ALA A 58 12.67 -0.27 3.46
N THR A 59 13.56 0.52 4.05
CA THR A 59 13.33 1.15 5.37
C THR A 59 12.13 2.09 5.32
N THR A 60 12.03 2.89 4.26
CA THR A 60 10.92 3.84 4.07
C THR A 60 9.58 3.12 4.01
N VAL A 61 9.45 2.07 3.19
CA VAL A 61 8.22 1.28 3.08
C VAL A 61 7.93 0.52 4.37
N ARG A 62 8.95 -0.06 5.01
CA ARG A 62 8.79 -0.75 6.29
C ARG A 62 8.24 0.17 7.38
N THR A 63 8.74 1.40 7.47
CA THR A 63 8.22 2.40 8.41
C THR A 63 6.75 2.71 8.11
N PHE A 64 6.39 2.89 6.84
CA PHE A 64 4.99 3.07 6.46
C PHE A 64 4.11 1.89 6.90
N ILE A 65 4.55 0.64 6.68
CA ILE A 65 3.81 -0.57 7.08
C ILE A 65 3.62 -0.64 8.59
N SER A 66 4.66 -0.34 9.37
CA SER A 66 4.60 -0.31 10.84
C SER A 66 3.58 0.71 11.34
N LEU A 67 3.57 1.91 10.74
CA LEU A 67 2.59 2.95 11.05
C LEU A 67 1.16 2.54 10.65
N ALA A 68 0.98 2.02 9.43
CA ALA A 68 -0.31 1.56 8.92
C ALA A 68 -0.91 0.43 9.77
N THR A 69 -0.08 -0.51 10.23
CA THR A 69 -0.52 -1.64 11.07
C THR A 69 -0.94 -1.18 12.47
N SER A 70 -0.34 -0.10 12.97
CA SER A 70 -0.58 0.41 14.31
C SER A 70 -1.57 1.57 14.35
N ILE A 71 -2.11 2.00 13.20
CA ILE A 71 -2.81 3.28 13.05
C ILE A 71 -4.07 3.39 13.93
N THR A 72 -4.68 2.26 14.30
CA THR A 72 -5.84 2.21 15.20
C THR A 72 -5.53 2.61 16.64
N ARG A 73 -4.25 2.60 17.03
CA ARG A 73 -3.77 3.01 18.36
C ARG A 73 -3.44 4.50 18.45
N PHE A 74 -3.47 5.21 17.31
CA PHE A 74 -3.11 6.62 17.24
C PHE A 74 -4.33 7.49 17.62
N PRO A 75 -4.10 8.75 18.04
CA PRO A 75 -5.18 9.70 18.22
C PRO A 75 -6.06 9.76 16.96
N LYS A 76 -7.39 9.82 17.15
CA LYS A 76 -8.38 9.74 16.07
C LYS A 76 -8.06 10.68 14.90
N GLN A 77 -7.66 11.92 15.19
CA GLN A 77 -7.32 12.90 14.15
C GLN A 77 -6.11 12.48 13.30
N VAL A 78 -5.10 11.86 13.93
CA VAL A 78 -3.90 11.36 13.24
C VAL A 78 -4.27 10.18 12.35
N ALA A 79 -5.06 9.23 12.89
CA ALA A 79 -5.55 8.09 12.12
C ALA A 79 -6.38 8.52 10.90
N ILE A 80 -7.23 9.54 11.06
CA ILE A 80 -8.02 10.12 9.97
C ILE A 80 -7.10 10.68 8.87
N ASN A 81 -6.14 11.53 9.22
CA ASN A 81 -5.24 12.13 8.23
C ASN A 81 -4.34 11.09 7.53
N PHE A 82 -3.96 10.02 8.22
CA PHE A 82 -3.13 8.96 7.66
C PHE A 82 -3.88 8.04 6.69
N THR A 83 -5.18 7.84 6.93
CA THR A 83 -6.02 6.90 6.16
C THR A 83 -6.84 7.57 5.07
N ARG A 84 -7.01 8.89 5.10
CA ARG A 84 -7.74 9.68 4.10
C ARG A 84 -7.21 11.11 3.98
N GLY A 85 -7.60 11.80 2.90
CA GLY A 85 -7.26 13.21 2.68
C GLY A 85 -5.82 13.44 2.17
N ALA A 86 -5.28 14.63 2.45
CA ALA A 86 -4.03 15.09 1.81
C ALA A 86 -2.78 14.31 2.24
N ALA A 87 -2.66 13.95 3.52
CA ALA A 87 -1.51 13.17 4.01
C ALA A 87 -1.56 11.74 3.48
N TYR A 88 -2.73 11.10 3.48
CA TYR A 88 -2.94 9.83 2.78
C TYR A 88 -2.51 9.88 1.31
N ARG A 89 -2.95 10.88 0.54
CA ARG A 89 -2.54 11.02 -0.88
C ARG A 89 -1.02 11.21 -1.05
N ARG A 90 -0.35 11.89 -0.11
CA ARG A 90 1.12 11.99 -0.12
C ARG A 90 1.78 10.64 0.13
N ASN A 91 1.27 9.89 1.10
CA ASN A 91 1.74 8.54 1.39
C ASN A 91 1.55 7.60 0.19
N MET A 92 0.40 7.68 -0.48
CA MET A 92 0.16 6.85 -1.67
C MET A 92 1.08 7.20 -2.82
N ARG A 93 1.29 8.49 -3.11
CA ARG A 93 2.27 8.94 -4.12
C ARG A 93 3.70 8.49 -3.79
N MET A 94 4.06 8.41 -2.52
CA MET A 94 5.34 7.85 -2.09
C MET A 94 5.39 6.34 -2.41
N LEU A 95 4.36 5.57 -2.04
CA LEU A 95 4.30 4.13 -2.32
C LEU A 95 4.27 3.82 -3.82
N ARG A 96 3.68 4.68 -4.66
CA ARG A 96 3.65 4.50 -6.12
C ARG A 96 5.03 4.29 -6.73
N ARG A 97 6.07 4.89 -6.15
CA ARG A 97 7.48 4.73 -6.57
C ARG A 97 8.00 3.31 -6.44
N TYR A 98 7.37 2.50 -5.60
CA TYR A 98 7.71 1.11 -5.32
C TYR A 98 6.64 0.14 -5.83
N SER A 99 5.77 0.60 -6.75
CA SER A 99 4.74 -0.25 -7.36
C SER A 99 5.31 -1.31 -8.29
N ARG A 100 6.55 -1.15 -8.75
CA ARG A 100 7.30 -2.06 -9.62
C ARG A 100 8.70 -2.26 -9.04
#